data_AF-A0A7C1NLH0-F1
#
_entry.id   AF-A0A7C1NLH0-F1
#
_cell.length_a   1.000
_cell.length_b   1.000
_cell.length_c   1.000
_cell.angle_alpha   90.00
_cell.angle_beta   90.00
_cell.angle_gamma   90.00
#
_symmetry.space_group_name_H-M   'P 1'
#
loop_
_entity.id
_entity.type
_entity.pdbx_description
1 polymer ?
#
loop_
_entity_poly.entity_id
_entity_poly.type
_entity_poly.pdbx_seq_one_letter_code
_entity_poly.pdbx_strand_id
1 'polypeptide(L)' 'LSLKIIPWTVNDEVYMKRLIEWGVDGIITDKPDLLKKLFKTLE' A
#
# COMPACT_ATOMS: atom_id res chain seq x y z
N LEU A 1 -17.25 -4.94 11.38
CA LEU A 1 -16.07 -4.90 12.27
C LEU A 1 -15.27 -3.66 11.89
N SER A 2 -14.97 -2.77 12.81
CA SER A 2 -14.21 -1.52 12.53
C SER A 2 -12.71 -1.78 12.68
N LEU A 3 -12.18 -2.69 11.87
CA LEU A 3 -10.77 -3.10 11.93
C LEU A 3 -10.01 -2.44 10.79
N LYS A 4 -8.84 -1.87 11.12
CA LYS A 4 -7.89 -1.37 10.13
C LYS A 4 -7.00 -2.50 9.63
N ILE A 5 -6.77 -2.54 8.32
CA ILE A 5 -5.91 -3.51 7.66
C ILE A 5 -4.66 -2.80 7.15
N ILE A 6 -3.51 -3.13 7.74
CA ILE A 6 -2.22 -2.49 7.43
C ILE A 6 -1.15 -3.59 7.26
N PRO A 7 -0.90 -4.08 6.04
CA PRO A 7 0.09 -5.14 5.79
C PRO A 7 1.54 -4.68 5.99
N TRP A 8 2.38 -5.60 6.47
CA TRP A 8 3.81 -5.43 6.69
C TRP A 8 4.59 -6.64 6.13
N THR A 9 5.86 -6.53 5.70
CA THR A 9 6.45 -5.39 4.98
C THR A 9 6.26 -5.66 3.50
N VAL A 10 5.73 -4.70 2.75
CA VAL A 10 5.52 -4.88 1.31
C VAL A 10 6.51 -4.00 0.57
N ASN A 11 7.43 -4.61 -0.16
CA ASN A 11 8.50 -3.92 -0.91
C ASN A 11 8.40 -4.10 -2.43
N ASP A 12 7.45 -4.91 -2.88
CA ASP A 12 7.18 -5.20 -4.28
C ASP A 12 6.05 -4.30 -4.80
N GLU A 13 6.29 -3.64 -5.93
CA GLU A 13 5.35 -2.69 -6.53
C GLU A 13 4.03 -3.36 -6.95
N VAL A 14 4.08 -4.60 -7.47
CA VAL A 14 2.89 -5.32 -7.93
C VAL A 14 1.98 -5.61 -6.74
N TYR A 15 2.55 -6.04 -5.62
CA TYR A 15 1.78 -6.26 -4.40
C TYR A 15 1.28 -4.96 -3.77
N MET A 16 2.05 -3.87 -3.79
CA MET A 16 1.58 -2.56 -3.34
C MET A 16 0.34 -2.12 -4.11
N LYS A 17 0.38 -2.15 -5.45
CA LYS A 17 -0.77 -1.75 -6.30
C LYS A 17 -2.02 -2.57 -5.98
N ARG A 18 -1.87 -3.90 -5.90
CA ARG A 18 -3.00 -4.79 -5.61
C ARG A 18 -3.60 -4.52 -4.22
N LEU A 19 -2.78 -4.27 -3.21
CA LEU A 19 -3.28 -3.96 -1.86
C LEU A 19 -3.98 -2.60 -1.80
N ILE A 20 -3.46 -1.60 -2.54
CA ILE A 20 -4.13 -0.29 -2.69
C ILE A 20 -5.50 -0.47 -3.34
N GLU A 21 -5.59 -1.24 -4.44
CA GLU A 21 -6.86 -1.56 -5.12
C GLU A 21 -7.85 -2.31 -4.21
N TRP A 22 -7.36 -3.12 -3.28
CA TRP A 22 -8.17 -3.80 -2.27
C TRP A 22 -8.64 -2.89 -1.13
N GLY A 23 -8.20 -1.63 -1.08
CA GLY A 23 -8.67 -0.65 -0.11
C GLY A 23 -8.11 -0.86 1.30
N VAL A 24 -6.86 -1.33 1.43
CA VAL A 24 -6.18 -1.39 2.74
C VAL A 24 -6.01 0.02 3.32
N ASP A 25 -6.05 0.13 4.65
CA ASP A 25 -5.92 1.41 5.35
C ASP A 25 -4.49 1.98 5.33
N GLY A 26 -3.51 1.14 4.97
CA GLY A 26 -2.11 1.55 4.83
C GLY A 26 -1.21 0.38 4.46
N ILE A 27 0.05 0.69 4.13
CA ILE A 27 1.09 -0.29 3.83
C ILE A 27 2.37 0.12 4.56
N ILE A 28 2.98 -0.82 5.28
CA ILE A 28 4.31 -0.64 5.88
C ILE A 28 5.35 -1.16 4.89
N THR A 29 6.34 -0.32 4.54
CA THR A 29 7.34 -0.58 3.50
C THR A 29 8.68 0.03 3.84
N ASP A 30 9.77 -0.61 3.37
CA ASP A 30 11.11 -0.02 3.39
C ASP A 30 11.34 0.94 2.21
N LYS A 31 10.38 1.04 1.29
CA LYS A 31 10.43 1.90 0.10
C LYS A 31 9.31 2.96 0.13
N PRO A 32 9.31 3.90 1.11
CA PRO A 32 8.23 4.87 1.28
C PRO A 32 8.03 5.77 0.06
N ASP A 33 9.10 6.13 -0.65
CA ASP A 33 9.02 6.97 -1.85
C ASP A 33 8.28 6.28 -3.01
N LEU A 34 8.50 4.97 -3.17
CA LEU A 34 7.79 4.16 -4.17
C LEU A 34 6.30 4.13 -3.86
N LEU A 35 5.94 3.82 -2.61
CA LEU A 35 4.54 3.76 -2.18
C LEU A 35 3.84 5.12 -2.37
N LYS A 36 4.52 6.22 -2.01
CA LYS A 36 4.00 7.58 -2.21
C LYS A 36 3.78 7.92 -3.68
N LYS A 37 4.67 7.48 -4.58
CA LYS A 37 4.50 7.65 -6.04
C LYS A 37 3.28 6.89 -6.55
N LEU A 38 3.07 5.66 -6.08
CA LEU A 38 1.93 4.83 -6.48
C LEU A 38 0.60 5.45 -6.06
N PHE A 39 0.47 5.93 -4.82
CA PHE A 39 -0.76 6.63 -4.38
C PHE A 39 -1.10 7.83 -5.26
N LYS A 40 -0.12 8.65 -5.66
CA LYS A 40 -0.34 9.80 -6.56
C LYS A 40 -0.74 9.43 -7.98
N THR A 41 -0.40 8.21 -8.41
CA THR A 41 -0.62 7.75 -9.80
C THR A 41 -1.94 7.00 -9.94
N LEU A 42 -2.49 6.51 -8.82
CA LEU A 42 -3.72 5.72 -8.76
C LEU A 42 -4.94 6.54 -8.27
N GLU A 43 -4.75 7.81 -7.90
CA GLU A 43 -5.83 8.83 -7.86
C GLU A 43 -6.26 9.22 -9.27
#